data_AF-A0A083ZWG1-F1
#
_entry.id   AF-A0A083ZWG1-F1
#
_cell.length_a   1.000
_cell.length_b   1.000
_cell.length_c   1.000
_cell.angle_alpha   90.00
_cell.angle_beta   90.00
_cell.angle_gamma   90.00
#
_symmetry.space_group_name_H-M   'P 1'
#
loop_
_entity.id
_entity.type
_entity.pdbx_description
1 polymer ?
#
loop_
_entity_poly.entity_id
_entity_poly.type
_entity_poly.pdbx_seq_one_letter_code
_entity_poly.pdbx_strand_id
1 'polypeptide(L)'
;METDGTGGNGSDIVHGFHVGDVVTDSDADLIDLSDLLDYNGSISFFKDDDKIELDYSSQGILKYLKVENVGYDTVISIDRDGSGNANAFTNVITLANVQTDLETLLQNNQIIV
;
A
#
# COMPACT_ATOMS: atom_id res chain seq x y z
N MET A 1 -20.50 19.38 8.67
CA MET A 1 -19.68 19.26 7.45
C MET A 1 -19.41 17.78 7.32
N GLU A 2 -20.12 17.13 6.40
CA GLU A 2 -19.88 15.73 6.08
C GLU A 2 -18.50 15.67 5.42
N THR A 3 -17.52 15.11 6.12
CA THR A 3 -16.32 14.61 5.46
C THR A 3 -16.78 13.44 4.62
N ASP A 4 -16.89 13.62 3.31
CA ASP A 4 -17.17 12.53 2.38
C ASP A 4 -16.03 11.51 2.51
N GLY A 5 -16.24 10.50 3.35
CA GLY A 5 -15.30 9.45 3.71
C GLY A 5 -15.05 8.45 2.58
N THR A 6 -15.10 8.90 1.33
CA THR A 6 -14.77 8.13 0.13
C THR A 6 -13.33 8.33 -0.31
N GLY A 7 -12.67 9.44 0.07
CA GLY A 7 -11.26 9.71 -0.31
C GLY A 7 -11.05 9.81 -1.80
N GLY A 8 -12.08 10.28 -2.52
CA GLY A 8 -12.08 10.36 -3.97
C GLY A 8 -13.16 9.47 -4.55
N ASN A 9 -14.00 10.03 -5.43
CA ASN A 9 -15.10 9.35 -6.10
C ASN A 9 -14.60 8.42 -7.24
N GLY A 10 -13.61 7.55 -6.97
CA GLY A 10 -13.00 6.65 -7.94
C GLY A 10 -11.62 6.16 -7.54
N SER A 11 -11.12 5.13 -8.23
CA SER A 11 -9.72 4.69 -8.16
C SER A 11 -8.89 5.49 -9.15
N ASP A 12 -7.76 6.03 -8.71
CA ASP A 12 -6.81 6.69 -9.60
C ASP A 12 -6.03 5.65 -10.42
N ILE A 13 -5.61 6.03 -11.63
CA ILE A 13 -4.71 5.23 -12.47
C ILE A 13 -3.42 6.02 -12.64
N VAL A 14 -2.32 5.46 -12.12
CA VAL A 14 -0.99 6.06 -12.18
C VAL A 14 -0.21 5.38 -13.28
N HIS A 15 0.31 6.17 -14.22
CA HIS A 15 1.17 5.69 -15.28
C HIS A 15 2.62 6.06 -14.98
N GLY A 16 3.55 5.12 -15.19
CA GLY A 16 4.98 5.36 -15.06
C GLY A 16 5.50 5.37 -13.62
N PHE A 17 4.77 4.76 -12.68
CA PHE A 17 5.21 4.62 -11.30
C PHE A 17 6.53 3.84 -11.23
N HIS A 18 7.56 4.45 -10.67
CA HIS A 18 8.89 3.87 -10.55
C HIS A 18 9.05 3.18 -9.19
N VAL A 19 9.14 1.84 -9.23
CA VAL A 19 9.37 1.01 -8.04
C VAL A 19 10.86 1.03 -7.69
N GLY A 20 11.19 1.55 -6.51
CA GLY A 20 12.55 1.69 -6.01
C GLY A 20 12.55 2.22 -4.58
N ASP A 21 13.64 1.98 -3.84
CA ASP A 21 13.80 2.46 -2.47
C ASP A 21 13.95 3.99 -2.46
N VAL A 22 13.03 4.70 -1.79
CA VAL A 22 12.94 6.18 -1.82
C VAL A 22 14.18 6.87 -1.21
N VAL A 23 14.94 6.16 -0.39
CA VAL A 23 16.17 6.70 0.23
C VAL A 23 17.36 6.62 -0.73
N THR A 24 17.39 5.60 -1.60
CA THR A 24 18.55 5.28 -2.44
C THR A 24 18.33 5.47 -3.95
N ASP A 25 17.08 5.50 -4.40
CA ASP A 25 16.67 5.72 -5.78
C ASP A 25 15.93 7.07 -5.87
N SER A 26 16.55 8.05 -6.53
CA SER A 26 15.98 9.40 -6.67
C SER A 26 14.79 9.47 -7.62
N ASP A 27 14.60 8.44 -8.45
CA ASP A 27 13.48 8.36 -9.38
C ASP A 27 12.29 7.60 -8.76
N ALA A 28 12.44 7.05 -7.55
CA ALA A 28 11.37 6.33 -6.85
C ALA A 28 10.19 7.23 -6.48
N ASP A 29 9.00 6.74 -6.81
CA ASP A 29 7.76 7.40 -6.50
C ASP A 29 7.22 6.99 -5.12
N LEU A 30 6.45 7.88 -4.51
CA LEU A 30 5.87 7.74 -3.18
C LEU A 30 4.34 7.77 -3.25
N ILE A 31 3.71 6.89 -2.47
CA ILE A 31 2.26 6.84 -2.28
C ILE A 31 1.97 7.21 -0.82
N ASP A 32 1.27 8.31 -0.61
CA ASP A 32 0.87 8.76 0.74
C ASP A 32 -0.61 8.43 0.99
N LEU A 33 -0.86 7.55 1.96
CA LEU A 33 -2.18 7.10 2.41
C LEU A 33 -2.44 7.48 3.88
N SER A 34 -1.56 8.26 4.51
CA SER A 34 -1.63 8.58 5.95
C SER A 34 -2.90 9.34 6.34
N ASP A 35 -3.41 10.20 5.44
CA ASP A 35 -4.67 10.92 5.66
C ASP A 35 -5.92 10.04 5.44
N LEU A 36 -5.77 8.83 4.91
CA LEU A 36 -6.88 7.92 4.59
C LEU A 36 -7.06 6.78 5.60
N LEU A 37 -6.01 6.41 6.32
CA LEU A 37 -5.98 5.23 7.19
C LEU A 37 -5.87 5.62 8.66
N ASP A 38 -6.57 4.92 9.54
CA ASP A 38 -6.36 5.02 11.00
C ASP A 38 -5.31 4.00 11.50
N TYR A 39 -4.26 3.79 10.71
CA TYR A 39 -3.20 2.84 11.06
C TYR A 39 -2.12 3.51 11.91
N ASN A 40 -1.93 3.02 13.13
CA ASN A 40 -0.92 3.54 14.07
C ASN A 40 0.10 2.45 14.48
N GLY A 41 0.15 1.35 13.74
CA GLY A 41 1.07 0.25 14.00
C GLY A 41 2.49 0.52 13.50
N SER A 42 3.45 -0.26 13.98
CA SER A 42 4.82 -0.22 13.46
C SER A 42 4.93 -1.00 12.16
N ILE A 43 5.72 -0.50 11.21
CA ILE A 43 6.17 -1.28 10.05
C ILE A 43 7.65 -1.61 10.24
N SER A 44 7.92 -2.89 10.42
CA SER A 44 9.25 -3.47 10.52
C SER A 44 9.27 -4.86 9.91
N PHE A 45 10.47 -5.33 9.57
CA PHE A 45 10.71 -6.57 8.87
C PHE A 45 11.76 -7.40 9.60
N PHE A 46 11.64 -8.72 9.45
CA PHE A 46 12.69 -9.66 9.81
C PHE A 46 13.16 -10.42 8.58
N LYS A 47 14.38 -10.95 8.68
CA LYS A 47 14.92 -11.85 7.68
C LYS A 47 14.70 -13.29 8.16
N ASP A 48 13.95 -14.06 7.40
CA ASP A 48 13.80 -15.52 7.56
C ASP A 48 14.54 -16.21 6.41
N ASP A 49 15.62 -16.93 6.73
CA ASP A 49 16.59 -17.44 5.76
C ASP A 49 17.07 -16.37 4.76
N ASP A 50 16.56 -16.37 3.52
CA ASP A 50 16.88 -15.39 2.47
C ASP A 50 15.66 -14.56 2.03
N LYS A 51 14.55 -14.65 2.76
CA LYS A 51 13.33 -13.87 2.53
C LYS A 51 13.19 -12.79 3.59
N ILE A 52 12.81 -11.58 3.17
CA ILE A 52 12.42 -10.51 4.09
C ILE A 52 10.90 -10.57 4.24
N GLU A 53 10.43 -10.67 5.48
CA GLU A 53 9.01 -10.77 5.80
C GLU A 53 8.59 -9.70 6.81
N LEU A 54 7.31 -9.32 6.81
CA LEU A 54 6.76 -8.41 7.80
C LEU A 54 6.81 -9.03 9.20
N ASP A 55 7.34 -8.29 10.16
CA ASP A 55 7.32 -8.69 11.57
C ASP A 55 5.89 -8.95 12.04
N TYR A 56 5.75 -9.84 13.03
CA TYR A 56 4.46 -10.15 13.63
C TYR A 56 3.71 -8.90 14.14
N SER A 57 4.44 -7.94 14.71
CA SER A 57 3.88 -6.64 15.14
C SER A 57 3.39 -5.77 13.99
N SER A 58 3.93 -5.98 12.79
CA SER A 58 3.63 -5.20 11.58
C SER A 58 2.46 -5.77 10.78
N GLN A 59 2.08 -7.04 11.00
CA GLN A 59 0.99 -7.71 10.27
C GLN A 59 -0.37 -7.01 10.40
N GLY A 60 -0.55 -6.09 11.36
CA GLY A 60 -1.73 -5.24 11.46
C GLY A 60 -2.02 -4.44 10.18
N ILE A 61 -0.99 -4.09 9.40
CA ILE A 61 -1.13 -3.34 8.14
C ILE A 61 -1.98 -4.08 7.10
N LEU A 62 -1.97 -5.43 7.14
CA LEU A 62 -2.73 -6.28 6.22
C LEU A 62 -4.25 -6.14 6.39
N LYS A 63 -4.70 -5.53 7.48
CA LYS A 63 -6.12 -5.19 7.68
C LYS A 63 -6.51 -3.90 7.00
N TYR A 64 -5.55 -3.05 6.64
CA TYR A 64 -5.76 -1.73 6.07
C TYR A 64 -5.37 -1.67 4.60
N LEU A 65 -4.34 -2.40 4.19
CA LEU A 65 -3.81 -2.39 2.83
C LEU A 65 -3.86 -3.77 2.19
N LYS A 66 -4.29 -3.78 0.93
CA LYS A 66 -4.21 -4.93 0.05
C LYS A 66 -3.64 -4.51 -1.28
N VAL A 67 -2.65 -5.26 -1.78
CA VAL A 67 -1.99 -5.01 -3.06
C VAL A 67 -2.08 -6.29 -3.89
N GLU A 68 -2.66 -6.21 -5.08
CA GLU A 68 -2.91 -7.35 -5.96
C GLU A 68 -2.48 -7.03 -7.39
N ASN A 69 -1.84 -7.98 -8.06
CA ASN A 69 -1.55 -7.86 -9.49
C ASN A 69 -2.76 -8.30 -10.33
N VAL A 70 -3.24 -7.43 -11.21
CA VAL A 70 -4.38 -7.66 -12.11
C VAL A 70 -3.91 -7.46 -13.55
N GLY A 71 -3.67 -8.57 -14.25
CA GLY A 71 -3.06 -8.51 -15.59
C GLY A 71 -1.62 -8.00 -15.50
N TYR A 72 -1.35 -6.83 -16.10
CA TYR A 72 -0.05 -6.16 -16.05
C TYR A 72 0.01 -5.02 -15.04
N ASP A 73 -1.09 -4.75 -14.34
CA ASP A 73 -1.19 -3.64 -13.39
C ASP A 73 -1.08 -4.15 -11.95
N THR A 74 -0.73 -3.26 -11.04
CA THR A 74 -0.85 -3.47 -9.60
C THR A 74 -2.00 -2.62 -9.06
N VAL A 75 -2.95 -3.22 -8.36
CA VAL A 75 -4.09 -2.54 -7.73
C VAL A 75 -3.87 -2.48 -6.22
N ILE A 76 -4.01 -1.29 -5.66
CA ILE A 76 -3.94 -1.01 -4.23
C ILE A 76 -5.35 -0.68 -3.74
N SER A 77 -5.80 -1.46 -2.76
CA SER A 77 -7.08 -1.29 -2.09
C SER A 77 -6.86 -1.02 -0.61
N ILE A 78 -7.76 -0.23 -0.02
CA ILE A 78 -7.72 0.10 1.40
C ILE A 78 -8.98 -0.26 2.15
N ASP A 79 -8.84 -0.63 3.41
CA ASP A 79 -9.88 -0.66 4.43
C ASP A 79 -9.54 0.38 5.52
N ARG A 80 -10.29 1.49 5.55
CA ARG A 80 -9.93 2.72 6.27
C ARG A 80 -9.86 2.55 7.79
N ASP A 81 -10.71 1.69 8.33
CA ASP A 81 -10.84 1.45 9.77
C ASP A 81 -10.12 0.16 10.22
N GLY A 82 -9.53 -0.58 9.28
CA GLY A 82 -8.82 -1.82 9.57
C GLY A 82 -9.71 -2.92 10.15
N SER A 83 -11.03 -2.91 9.86
CA SER A 83 -11.94 -3.98 10.26
C SER A 83 -11.47 -5.35 9.77
N GLY A 84 -10.73 -5.38 8.66
CA GLY A 84 -10.14 -6.58 8.07
C GLY A 84 -11.16 -7.44 7.33
N ASN A 85 -12.32 -6.87 6.99
CA ASN A 85 -13.34 -7.57 6.22
C ASN A 85 -13.01 -7.46 4.73
N ALA A 86 -12.95 -8.58 4.01
CA ALA A 86 -12.60 -8.58 2.57
C ALA A 86 -13.53 -7.69 1.71
N ASN A 87 -14.78 -7.50 2.14
CA ASN A 87 -15.76 -6.63 1.47
C ASN A 87 -15.62 -5.14 1.83
N ALA A 88 -14.76 -4.79 2.79
CA ALA A 88 -14.50 -3.40 3.19
C ALA A 88 -13.41 -2.73 2.32
N PHE A 89 -12.57 -3.53 1.66
CA PHE A 89 -11.52 -3.00 0.80
C PHE A 89 -12.08 -2.27 -0.43
N THR A 90 -11.67 -1.02 -0.60
CA THR A 90 -11.99 -0.19 -1.76
C THR A 90 -10.74 0.09 -2.55
N ASN A 91 -10.78 -0.10 -3.88
CA ASN A 91 -9.67 0.23 -4.76
C ASN A 91 -9.46 1.74 -4.78
N VAL A 92 -8.23 2.18 -4.55
CA VAL A 92 -7.87 3.60 -4.55
C VAL A 92 -6.84 3.93 -5.62
N ILE A 93 -5.94 3.01 -5.96
CA ILE A 93 -4.87 3.24 -6.93
C ILE A 93 -4.69 1.99 -7.80
N THR A 94 -4.54 2.21 -9.11
CA THR A 94 -4.04 1.23 -10.07
C THR A 94 -2.73 1.76 -10.65
N LEU A 95 -1.62 1.05 -10.41
CA LEU A 95 -0.32 1.31 -11.03
C LEU A 95 -0.29 0.58 -12.39
N ALA A 96 -0.45 1.35 -13.47
CA ALA A 96 -0.58 0.79 -14.80
C ALA A 96 0.76 0.29 -15.36
N ASN A 97 0.77 -0.95 -15.84
CA ASN A 97 1.95 -1.68 -16.33
C ASN A 97 3.10 -1.78 -15.31
N VAL A 98 2.74 -1.89 -14.03
CA VAL A 98 3.67 -2.12 -12.92
C VAL A 98 3.31 -3.45 -12.28
N GLN A 99 4.33 -4.26 -11.96
CA GLN A 99 4.20 -5.50 -11.21
C GLN A 99 5.03 -5.37 -9.95
N THR A 100 4.34 -5.25 -8.81
CA THR A 100 4.95 -5.18 -7.49
C THR A 100 4.02 -5.80 -6.45
N ASP A 101 4.41 -5.79 -5.19
CA ASP A 101 3.62 -6.28 -4.08
C ASP A 101 3.76 -5.36 -2.85
N LEU A 102 2.91 -5.58 -1.85
CA LEU A 102 2.90 -4.78 -0.64
C LEU A 102 4.25 -4.83 0.09
N GLU A 103 4.87 -6.01 0.17
CA GLU A 103 6.14 -6.18 0.88
C GLU A 103 7.25 -5.35 0.22
N THR A 104 7.34 -5.38 -1.11
CA THR A 104 8.29 -4.60 -1.91
C THR A 104 8.07 -3.10 -1.72
N LEU A 105 6.82 -2.63 -1.86
CA LEU A 105 6.50 -1.20 -1.70
C LEU A 105 6.80 -0.70 -0.28
N LEU A 106 6.51 -1.49 0.76
CA LEU A 106 6.82 -1.14 2.14
C LEU A 106 8.33 -1.17 2.43
N GLN A 107 9.06 -2.18 1.92
CA GLN A 107 10.51 -2.29 2.08
C GLN A 107 11.24 -1.11 1.41
N ASN A 108 10.74 -0.66 0.27
CA ASN A 108 11.26 0.49 -0.46
C ASN A 108 10.83 1.85 0.12
N ASN A 109 10.09 1.87 1.24
CA ASN A 109 9.51 3.09 1.81
C ASN A 109 8.60 3.88 0.84
N GLN A 110 7.95 3.20 -0.10
CA GLN A 110 7.09 3.80 -1.12
C GLN A 110 5.64 3.98 -0.69
N ILE A 111 5.24 3.47 0.47
CA ILE A 111 3.93 3.72 1.05
C ILE A 111 4.08 4.37 2.44
N ILE A 112 3.43 5.52 2.62
CA ILE A 112 3.23 6.16 3.92
C ILE A 112 1.81 5.87 4.38
N VAL A 113 1.67 5.43 5.64
CA VAL A 113 0.40 5.13 6.31
C VAL A 113 0.36 5.74 7.70
#